data_AF-A0AAE3E7U7-F1
#
_entry.id   AF-A0AAE3E7U7-F1
#
_cell.length_a   1.000
_cell.length_b   1.000
_cell.length_c   1.000
_cell.angle_alpha   90.00
_cell.angle_beta   90.00
_cell.angle_gamma   90.00
#
_symmetry.space_group_name_H-M   'P 1'
#
loop_
_entity.id
_entity.type
_entity.pdbx_description
1 polymer ?
#
loop_
_entity_poly.entity_id
_entity_poly.type
_entity_poly.pdbx_seq_one_letter_code
_entity_poly.pdbx_strand_id
1 'polypeptide(L)' 'MSQSIRWTPVCIYCGMSRGGTLTTSNGRPPTCPPTMSGICPSSPDKKHKPRWEEC' A
#
# COMPACT_ATOMS: atom_id res chain seq x y z
N MET A 1 15.14 8.09 19.56
CA MET A 1 13.85 8.54 19.00
C MET A 1 13.31 7.43 18.11
N SER A 2 12.19 6.81 18.46
CA SER A 2 11.57 5.80 17.60
C SER A 2 10.89 6.53 16.45
N GLN A 3 11.57 6.64 15.30
CA GLN A 3 11.01 7.25 14.11
C GLN A 3 9.85 6.36 13.63
N SER A 4 8.65 6.92 13.70
CA SER A 4 7.44 6.24 13.28
C SER A 4 7.32 6.38 11.76
N ILE A 5 7.51 5.30 11.01
CA ILE A 5 7.41 5.31 9.55
C ILE A 5 5.94 5.13 9.16
N ARG A 6 5.44 6.04 8.32
CA ARG A 6 4.12 5.94 7.72
C ARG A 6 4.21 5.15 6.43
N TRP A 7 3.29 4.22 6.27
CA TRP A 7 3.17 3.36 5.11
C TRP A 7 1.81 3.59 4.48
N THR A 8 1.79 3.83 3.17
CA THR A 8 0.57 3.96 2.38
C THR A 8 0.47 2.82 1.36
N PRO A 9 -0.70 2.22 1.15
CA PRO A 9 -0.86 1.17 0.16
C PRO A 9 -1.05 1.79 -1.23
N VAL A 10 -0.09 1.52 -2.12
CA VAL A 10 -0.07 2.00 -3.51
C VAL A 10 -0.19 0.81 -4.45
N CYS A 11 -1.10 0.87 -5.42
CA CYS A 11 -1.20 -0.15 -6.45
C CYS A 11 0.02 -0.08 -7.39
N ILE A 12 0.77 -1.18 -7.51
CA ILE A 12 1.98 -1.24 -8.33
C ILE A 12 1.74 -0.98 -9.83
N TYR A 13 0.50 -1.17 -10.31
CA TYR A 13 0.18 -1.03 -11.73
C TYR A 13 -0.37 0.34 -12.10
N CYS A 14 -1.24 0.92 -11.27
CA CYS A 14 -1.91 2.18 -11.59
C CYS A 14 -1.47 3.35 -10.69
N GLY A 15 -0.57 3.12 -9.73
CA GLY A 15 -0.10 4.14 -8.78
C GLY A 15 -1.18 4.64 -7.82
N MET A 16 -2.37 4.03 -7.84
CA MET A 16 -3.48 4.49 -7.02
C MET A 16 -3.23 4.15 -5.55
N SER A 17 -3.38 5.13 -4.67
CA SER A 17 -3.33 4.96 -3.22
C SER A 17 -4.75 5.03 -2.64
N ARG A 18 -5.41 3.86 -2.54
CA ARG A 18 -6.73 3.72 -1.93
C ARG A 18 -6.69 2.64 -0.85
N GLY A 19 -6.29 3.03 0.35
CA GLY A 19 -6.33 2.18 1.53
C GLY A 19 -5.90 2.95 2.77
N GLY A 20 -6.10 2.35 3.93
CA GLY A 20 -5.68 2.95 5.20
C GLY A 20 -4.16 3.04 5.29
N THR A 21 -3.65 4.22 5.60
CA THR A 21 -2.25 4.39 5.99
C THR A 21 -1.99 3.74 7.33
N LEU A 22 -0.86 3.06 7.46
CA LEU A 22 -0.42 2.44 8.70
C LEU A 22 0.88 3.07 9.18
N THR A 23 1.00 3.26 10.49
CA THR A 23 2.23 3.78 11.09
C THR A 23 2.91 2.67 11.86
N THR A 24 4.20 2.47 11.64
CA THR A 24 5.00 1.44 12.32
C THR A 24 6.21 2.06 12.98
N SER A 25 6.53 1.62 14.19
CA SER A 25 7.72 2.04 14.93
C SER A 25 8.99 1.26 14.55
N ASN A 26 8.81 0.15 13.82
CA ASN A 26 9.85 -0.86 13.62
C ASN A 26 10.59 -0.69 12.28
N GLY A 27 10.30 0.40 11.56
CA GLY A 27 10.85 0.70 10.24
C GLY A 27 10.49 -0.30 9.14
N ARG A 28 9.49 -1.17 9.38
CA ARG A 28 9.07 -2.21 8.45
C ARG A 28 7.59 -2.04 8.13
N PRO A 29 7.19 -2.24 6.86
CA PRO A 29 5.78 -2.24 6.52
C PRO A 29 5.09 -3.43 7.20
N PRO A 30 3.78 -3.30 7.52
CA PRO A 30 2.99 -4.44 7.99
C PRO A 30 2.94 -5.56 6.94
N THR A 31 2.81 -6.80 7.41
CA THR A 31 3.04 -8.03 6.62
C THR A 31 2.26 -8.12 5.32
N CYS A 32 1.04 -7.57 5.27
CA CYS A 32 0.22 -7.53 4.06
C CYS A 32 -0.37 -6.12 3.86
N PRO A 33 -0.22 -5.52 2.67
CA PRO A 33 -0.97 -4.32 2.34
C PRO A 33 -2.47 -4.61 2.27
N PRO A 34 -3.32 -3.67 2.71
CA PRO A 34 -4.76 -3.85 2.68
C PRO A 34 -5.24 -4.13 1.27
N THR A 35 -6.23 -5.01 1.15
CA THR A 35 -6.90 -5.27 -0.13
C THR A 35 -7.51 -3.97 -0.67
N MET A 36 -7.06 -3.59 -1.87
CA MET A 36 -7.63 -2.47 -2.61
C MET A 36 -8.84 -2.95 -3.40
N SER A 37 -10.02 -2.41 -3.07
CA SER A 37 -11.24 -2.67 -3.82
C SER A 37 -11.29 -1.85 -5.11
N GLY A 38 -11.84 -2.44 -6.17
CA GLY A 38 -12.01 -1.80 -7.47
C GLY A 38 -11.38 -2.58 -8.62
N ILE A 39 -11.58 -2.07 -9.83
CA ILE A 39 -10.98 -2.61 -11.05
C ILE A 39 -9.71 -1.82 -11.34
N CYS A 40 -8.58 -2.52 -11.46
CA CYS A 40 -7.34 -1.92 -11.90
C CYS A 40 -7.20 -2.09 -13.42
N PRO A 41 -7.39 -1.03 -14.23
CA PRO A 41 -7.29 -1.13 -15.68
C PRO A 41 -5.86 -1.45 -16.15
N SER A 42 -4.86 -1.06 -15.35
CA SER A 42 -3.44 -1.29 -15.63
C SER A 42 -2.95 -2.69 -15.24
N SER A 43 -3.72 -3.44 -14.43
CA SER A 43 -3.36 -4.80 -14.06
C SER A 43 -3.87 -5.79 -15.11
N PRO A 44 -3.06 -6.80 -15.52
CA PRO A 44 -3.50 -7.84 -16.45
C PRO A 44 -4.67 -8.66 -15.91
N ASP A 45 -4.73 -8.85 -14.58
CA ASP A 45 -5.79 -9.58 -13.89
C ASP A 45 -6.97 -8.68 -13.47
N LYS A 46 -6.98 -7.41 -13.90
CA LYS A 46 -7.97 -6.38 -13.56
C LYS A 46 -8.14 -6.12 -12.06
N LYS A 47 -7.24 -6.66 -11.21
CA LYS A 47 -7.25 -6.47 -9.75
C LYS A 47 -6.12 -5.54 -9.33
N HIS A 48 -6.38 -4.73 -8.31
CA HIS A 48 -5.32 -3.93 -7.70
C HIS A 48 -4.34 -4.84 -6.95
N LYS A 49 -3.05 -4.60 -7.12
CA LYS A 49 -1.98 -5.23 -6.35
C LYS A 49 -1.30 -4.17 -5.51
N PRO A 50 -1.78 -3.95 -4.27
CA PRO A 50 -1.20 -2.94 -3.40
C PRO A 50 0.17 -3.37 -2.90
N ARG A 51 1.05 -2.38 -2.74
CA ARG A 51 2.36 -2.46 -2.13
C ARG A 51 2.47 -1.34 -1.10
N TRP A 52 3.20 -1.57 -0.03
CA TRP A 52 3.51 -0.51 0.92
C TRP A 52 4.58 0.42 0.37
N GLU A 53 4.28 1.71 0.42
CA GLU A 53 5.20 2.79 0.10
C GLU A 53 5.37 3.70 1.32
N GLU A 54 6.61 4.10 1.61
CA GLU A 54 6.94 5.00 2.72
C GLU A 54 6.45 6.41 2.38
N CYS A 55 5.84 7.07 3.36
CA CYS A 55 5.24 8.39 3.20
C CYS A 55 5.90 9.42 4.12
#